data_AF-A0A212J3J1-F1
#
_entry.id   AF-A0A212J3J1-F1
#
_cell.length_a   1.000
_cell.length_b   1.000
_cell.length_c   1.000
_cell.angle_alpha   90.00
_cell.angle_beta   90.00
_cell.angle_gamma   90.00
#
_symmetry.space_group_name_H-M   'P 1'
#
loop_
_entity.id
_entity.type
_entity.pdbx_description
1 polymer ?
#
loop_
_entity_poly.entity_id
_entity_poly.type
_entity_poly.pdbx_seq_one_letter_code
_entity_poly.pdbx_strand_id
1 'polypeptide(L)' 'MPRGNSTKCPHCGSTCRTIKTAQVTATYREVVFLCRNPACNCMFTAAITPLREIEPSANPNPEAHFPASAKQVLA' A
#
# COMPACT_ATOMS: atom_id res chain seq x y z
N MET A 1 -7.23 17.51 7.28
CA MET A 1 -5.97 16.80 7.62
C MET A 1 -5.96 15.47 6.88
N PRO A 2 -4.98 15.17 6.02
CA PRO A 2 -5.01 13.92 5.26
C PRO A 2 -4.82 12.76 6.22
N ARG A 3 -5.75 11.80 6.20
CA ARG A 3 -5.65 10.56 6.99
C ARG A 3 -4.44 9.80 6.46
N GLY A 4 -3.36 9.75 7.23
CA GLY A 4 -2.21 8.92 6.90
C GLY A 4 -2.65 7.48 6.65
N ASN A 5 -1.89 6.78 5.81
CA ASN A 5 -1.98 5.34 5.62
C ASN A 5 -2.11 4.63 6.98
N SER A 6 -3.25 3.96 7.19
CA SER A 6 -3.60 3.27 8.43
C SER A 6 -3.93 1.84 8.08
N THR A 7 -3.30 0.89 8.79
CA THR A 7 -3.54 -0.54 8.57
C THR A 7 -3.76 -1.25 9.90
N LYS A 8 -4.34 -2.46 9.85
CA LYS A 8 -4.54 -3.30 11.03
C LYS A 8 -3.36 -4.24 11.23
N CYS A 9 -2.99 -4.45 12.49
CA CYS A 9 -1.97 -5.42 12.85
C CYS A 9 -2.45 -6.84 12.50
N PRO A 10 -1.66 -7.65 11.79
CA PRO A 10 -2.05 -9.01 11.42
C PRO A 10 -2.17 -9.96 12.62
N HIS A 11 -1.55 -9.63 13.76
CA HIS A 11 -1.56 -10.48 14.95
C HIS A 11 -2.73 -10.21 15.90
N CYS A 12 -3.02 -8.94 16.17
CA CYS A 12 -4.00 -8.55 17.20
C CYS A 12 -5.14 -7.67 16.70
N GLY A 13 -5.20 -7.36 15.39
CA GLY A 13 -6.25 -6.52 14.79
C GLY A 13 -6.26 -5.06 15.25
N SER A 14 -5.35 -4.67 16.16
CA SER A 14 -5.20 -3.30 16.62
C SER A 14 -4.70 -2.39 15.49
N THR A 15 -4.99 -1.10 15.59
CA THR A 15 -4.55 -0.12 14.57
C THR A 15 -3.03 0.10 14.68
N CYS A 16 -2.34 0.11 13.54
CA CYS A 16 -0.92 0.45 13.47
C CYS A 16 -0.71 1.94 13.23
N ARG A 17 0.44 2.48 13.66
CA ARG A 17 0.94 3.79 13.23
C ARG A 17 2.01 3.63 12.16
N THR A 18 2.00 4.54 11.19
CA THR A 18 3.09 4.65 10.20
C THR A 18 4.33 5.24 10.87
N ILE A 19 5.47 4.59 10.68
CA ILE A 19 6.77 5.05 11.19
C ILE A 19 7.57 5.70 10.07
N LYS A 20 7.63 5.05 8.91
CA LYS A 20 8.42 5.48 7.76
C LYS A 20 7.70 5.12 6.49
N THR A 21 7.77 6.01 5.51
CA THR A 21 7.31 5.76 4.13
C THR A 21 8.46 6.03 3.18
N ALA A 22 8.69 5.13 2.23
CA ALA A 22 9.67 5.32 1.17
C ALA A 22 9.01 5.02 -0.18
N GLN A 23 9.05 5.99 -1.10
CA GLN A 23 8.73 5.73 -2.50
C GLN A 23 9.97 5.11 -3.13
N VAL A 24 9.85 3.88 -3.64
CA VAL A 24 10.97 3.11 -4.18
C VAL A 24 10.97 3.16 -5.71
N THR A 25 9.81 3.00 -6.34
CA THR A 25 9.62 3.16 -7.80
C THR A 25 8.37 3.99 -8.07
N ALA A 26 8.03 4.30 -9.33
CA ALA A 26 6.79 5.00 -9.66
C ALA A 26 5.52 4.28 -9.15
N THR A 27 5.55 2.94 -9.05
CA THR A 27 4.40 2.10 -8.66
C THR A 27 4.62 1.34 -7.34
N TYR A 28 5.76 1.47 -6.68
CA TYR A 28 6.05 0.75 -5.43
C TYR A 28 6.41 1.71 -4.30
N ARG A 29 5.65 1.63 -3.20
CA ARG A 29 5.92 2.35 -1.95
C ARG A 29 5.99 1.39 -0.79
N GLU A 30 7.06 1.47 -0.01
CA GLU A 30 7.19 0.74 1.25
C GLU A 30 6.74 1.60 2.43
N VAL A 31 6.06 0.96 3.37
CA VAL A 31 5.57 1.59 4.60
C VAL A 31 5.91 0.71 5.79
N VAL A 32 6.65 1.26 6.74
CA VAL A 32 6.92 0.61 8.02
C VAL A 32 5.81 0.97 8.99
N PHE A 33 5.15 -0.05 9.52
CA PHE A 33 4.09 0.06 10.51
C PHE A 33 4.54 -0.47 11.87
N LEU A 34 4.11 0.21 12.92
CA LEU A 34 4.22 -0.25 14.31
C LEU A 34 2.82 -0.42 14.90
N CYS A 35 2.54 -1.59 15.45
CA CYS A 35 1.31 -1.85 16.19
C CYS A 35 1.22 -0.93 17.42
N ARG A 36 0.06 -0.30 17.64
CA ARG A 36 -0.16 0.57 18.82
C ARG A 36 -0.45 -0.20 20.11
N ASN A 37 -0.81 -1.48 20.01
CA ASN A 37 -1.00 -2.32 21.19
C ASN A 37 0.38 -2.65 21.80
N PRO A 38 0.70 -2.17 23.01
CA PRO A 38 2.00 -2.40 23.64
C PRO A 38 2.27 -3.87 23.96
N ALA A 39 1.22 -4.69 24.16
CA ALA A 39 1.38 -6.12 24.39
C ALA A 39 1.75 -6.89 23.12
N CYS A 40 1.35 -6.40 21.95
CA CYS A 40 1.68 -7.04 20.66
C CYS A 40 3.02 -6.51 20.12
N ASN A 41 3.23 -5.19 20.14
CA ASN A 41 4.46 -4.51 19.71
C ASN A 41 5.04 -4.94 18.35
N CYS A 42 4.24 -5.54 17.48
CA CYS A 42 4.68 -6.00 16.18
C CYS A 42 5.05 -4.80 15.29
N MET A 43 6.23 -4.88 14.66
CA MET A 43 6.68 -3.96 13.63
C MET A 43 6.85 -4.71 12.31
N PHE A 44 6.31 -4.18 11.23
CA PHE A 44 6.37 -4.84 9.93
C PHE A 44 6.40 -3.82 8.78
N THR A 45 6.92 -4.25 7.63
CA THR A 45 6.89 -3.48 6.39
C THR A 45 5.74 -3.96 5.51
N ALA A 46 5.00 -3.02 4.93
CA ALA A 46 3.94 -3.28 3.97
C ALA A 46 4.25 -2.58 2.64
N ALA A 47 3.89 -3.22 1.55
CA ALA A 47 3.93 -2.65 0.22
C ALA A 47 2.61 -1.98 -0.13
N ILE A 48 2.68 -0.78 -0.70
CA ILE A 48 1.56 -0.12 -1.37
C ILE A 48 1.92 -0.06 -2.86
N THR A 49 1.14 -0.78 -3.65
CA THR A 49 1.28 -0.85 -5.11
C THR A 49 -0.09 -0.69 -5.75
N PRO A 50 -0.25 0.18 -6.75
CA PRO A 50 -1.45 0.22 -7.55
C PRO A 50 -1.56 -1.09 -8.34
N LEU A 51 -2.66 -1.82 -8.15
CA LEU A 51 -2.86 -3.13 -8.75
C LEU A 51 -3.48 -3.03 -10.15
N ARG A 52 -4.43 -2.11 -10.32
CA ARG A 52 -5.09 -1.85 -11.59
C ARG A 52 -5.63 -0.43 -11.63
N GLU A 53 -5.69 0.12 -12.82
CA GLU A 53 -6.47 1.32 -13.09
C GLU A 53 -7.95 0.94 -13.20
N ILE A 54 -8.81 1.68 -12.50
CA ILE A 54 -10.27 1.54 -12.64
C ILE A 54 -10.72 2.30 -13.88
N GLU A 55 -10.12 3.47 -14.13
CA GLU A 55 -10.32 4.31 -15.30
C GLU A 55 -8.94 4.71 -15.84
N PRO A 56 -8.78 4.82 -17.17
CA PRO A 56 -7.50 5.20 -17.76
C PRO A 56 -7.14 6.64 -17.39
N SER A 57 -5.86 6.87 -17.07
CA SER A 57 -5.35 8.21 -16.82
C SER A 57 -5.46 9.09 -18.08
N ALA A 58 -5.89 10.34 -17.93
CA ALA A 58 -5.85 11.34 -19.00
C ALA A 58 -4.42 11.77 -19.38
N ASN A 59 -3.44 11.46 -18.53
CA ASN A 59 -2.02 11.70 -18.78
C ASN A 59 -1.22 10.47 -18.30
N PRO A 60 -1.11 9.42 -19.14
CA PRO A 60 -0.44 8.18 -18.75
C PRO A 60 1.07 8.41 -18.59
N ASN A 61 1.64 7.93 -17.48
CA ASN A 61 3.10 7.89 -17.33
C ASN A 61 3.63 6.59 -17.98
N PRO A 62 4.45 6.68 -19.05
CA PRO A 62 4.97 5.50 -19.74
C PRO A 62 5.87 4.61 -18.87
N GLU A 63 6.45 5.15 -17.79
CA GLU A 63 7.28 4.39 -16.84
C GLU A 63 6.46 3.74 -15.72
N ALA A 64 5.17 4.06 -15.59
CA ALA A 64 4.28 3.48 -14.60
C ALA A 64 3.77 2.12 -15.07
N HIS A 65 4.58 1.09 -14.86
CA HIS A 65 4.17 -0.29 -15.10
C HIS A 65 3.44 -0.85 -13.89
N PHE A 66 2.16 -1.16 -14.06
CA PHE A 66 1.36 -1.89 -13.08
C PHE A 66 1.65 -3.40 -13.21
N PRO A 67 1.79 -4.16 -12.11
CA PRO A 67 1.87 -5.61 -12.18
C PRO A 67 0.59 -6.11 -12.86
N ALA A 68 0.77 -6.76 -14.03
CA ALA A 68 -0.27 -7.04 -15.02
C ALA A 68 -1.64 -7.33 -14.40
N SER A 69 -2.59 -6.42 -14.64
CA SER A 69 -4.00 -6.77 -14.64
C SER A 69 -4.16 -7.83 -15.73
N ALA A 70 -4.18 -9.11 -15.35
CA ALA A 70 -4.73 -10.12 -16.23
C ALA A 70 -6.12 -9.60 -16.60
N LYS A 71 -6.32 -9.20 -17.85
CA LYS A 71 -7.64 -8.90 -18.38
C LYS A 71 -8.52 -10.08 -18.02
N GLN A 72 -9.32 -9.97 -16.97
CA GLN A 72 -10.53 -10.78 -16.87
C GLN A 72 -11.44 -10.20 -17.93
N VAL A 73 -11.26 -10.66 -19.16
CA VAL A 73 -12.25 -10.58 -20.21
C VAL A 73 -13.42 -11.39 -19.66
N LEU A 74 -14.40 -10.70 -19.06
CA LEU A 74 -15.69 -11.31 -18.80
C LEU A 74 -16.32 -11.49 -20.20
N ALA A 75 -16.22 -12.72 -20.70
CA ALA A 75 -16.98 -13.19 -21.85
C ALA A 75 -18.42 -13.48 -21.44
#